data_AF-A0A2T0T5C7-F1
#
_entry.id   AF-A0A2T0T5C7-F1
#
_cell.length_a   1.000
_cell.length_b   1.000
_cell.length_c   1.000
_cell.angle_alpha   90.00
_cell.angle_beta   90.00
_cell.angle_gamma   90.00
#
_symmetry.space_group_name_H-M   'P 1'
#
loop_
_entity.id
_entity.type
_entity.pdbx_description
1 polymer ?
#
loop_
_entity_poly.entity_id
_entity_poly.type
_entity_poly.pdbx_seq_one_letter_code
_entity_poly.pdbx_strand_id
1 'polypeptide(L)'
;MVILAGDQLRELIASEVTAATAPLIAQLEAVERKLATPRLRYNTQEVAAMYGIRARSVRDWIRNGRIDKNGTTHFLKASELTHGRYSISLESVHTFLSFFE
;
A
#
# COMPACT_ATOMS: atom_id res chain seq x y z
N MET A 1 53.28 15.53 14.35
CA MET A 1 52.94 14.93 13.04
C MET A 1 52.54 13.49 13.31
N VAL A 2 51.25 13.15 13.25
CA VAL A 2 50.79 11.78 13.49
C VAL A 2 50.83 11.05 12.16
N ILE A 3 51.77 10.11 12.00
CA ILE A 3 51.83 9.22 10.85
C ILE A 3 51.02 7.98 11.22
N LEU A 4 49.81 7.85 10.69
CA LEU A 4 49.00 6.64 10.86
C LEU A 4 49.62 5.52 10.02
N ALA A 5 49.84 4.36 10.62
CA ALA A 5 50.21 3.16 9.88
C ALA A 5 49.08 2.82 8.87
N GLY A 6 49.42 2.19 7.73
CA GLY A 6 48.46 1.91 6.66
C GLY A 6 47.20 1.18 7.13
N ASP A 7 47.31 0.33 8.15
CA ASP A 7 46.18 -0.38 8.75
C ASP A 7 45.29 0.53 9.61
N GLN A 8 45.88 1.47 10.36
CA GLN A 8 45.13 2.46 11.16
C GLN A 8 44.36 3.44 10.27
N LEU A 9 44.91 3.79 9.10
CA LEU A 9 44.23 4.63 8.12
C LEU A 9 43.02 3.90 7.51
N ARG A 10 43.15 2.59 7.24
CA ARG A 10 42.04 1.76 6.73
C ARG A 10 40.91 1.63 7.74
N GLU A 11 41.23 1.40 9.01
CA GLU A 11 40.24 1.35 10.09
C GLU A 11 39.50 2.69 10.26
N LEU A 12 40.22 3.81 10.18
CA LEU A 12 39.62 5.13 10.27
C LEU A 12 38.65 5.40 9.10
N ILE A 13 39.06 5.06 7.88
CA ILE A 13 38.20 5.21 6.69
C ILE A 13 36.96 4.31 6.80
N ALA A 14 37.11 3.06 7.24
CA ALA A 14 35.98 2.14 7.42
C ALA A 14 35.00 2.66 8.49
N SER A 15 35.51 3.24 9.58
CA SER A 15 34.70 3.86 10.63
C SER A 15 33.91 5.06 10.12
N GLU A 16 34.57 5.98 9.41
CA GLU A 16 33.93 7.18 8.84
C GLU A 16 32.89 6.82 7.77
N VAL A 17 33.19 5.84 6.91
CA VAL A 17 32.24 5.35 5.90
C VAL A 17 31.03 4.69 6.56
N THR A 18 31.23 3.90 7.62
CA THR A 18 30.13 3.29 8.38
C THR A 18 29.28 4.35 9.06
N ALA A 19 29.90 5.35 9.69
CA ALA A 19 29.21 6.46 10.34
C ALA A 19 28.40 7.30 9.33
N ALA A 20 28.93 7.52 8.13
CA ALA A 20 28.25 8.25 7.07
C ALA A 20 27.10 7.45 6.42
N THR A 21 27.23 6.12 6.33
CA THR A 21 26.24 5.25 5.65
C THR A 21 25.13 4.75 6.57
N ALA A 22 25.39 4.61 7.88
CA ALA A 22 24.39 4.22 8.88
C ALA A 22 23.08 5.04 8.84
N PRO A 23 23.08 6.39 8.79
CA PRO A 23 21.84 7.16 8.71
C PRO A 23 21.10 6.95 7.38
N LEU A 24 21.81 6.71 6.27
CA LEU A 24 21.19 6.46 4.97
C LEU A 24 20.50 5.09 4.94
N ILE A 25 21.13 4.06 5.53
CA ILE A 25 20.52 2.73 5.68
C ILE A 25 19.26 2.82 6.56
N ALA A 26 19.32 3.53 7.69
CA ALA A 26 18.16 3.71 8.56
C ALA A 26 17.01 4.45 7.87
N GLN A 27 17.31 5.44 7.02
CA GLN A 27 16.31 6.12 6.21
C GLN A 27 15.71 5.20 5.15
N LEU A 28 16.53 4.37 4.50
CA LEU A 28 16.06 3.39 3.52
C LEU A 28 15.09 2.40 4.16
N GLU A 29 15.45 1.81 5.31
CA GLU A 29 14.59 0.91 6.07
C GLU A 29 13.29 1.61 6.52
N ALA A 30 13.35 2.88 6.91
CA ALA A 30 12.17 3.65 7.27
C ALA A 30 11.23 3.90 6.08
N VAL A 31 11.79 4.14 4.89
CA VAL A 31 11.04 4.26 3.63
C VAL A 31 10.43 2.92 3.26
N GLU A 32 11.20 1.83 3.32
CA GLU A 32 10.71 0.47 3.05
C GLU A 32 9.57 0.08 3.99
N ARG A 33 9.66 0.38 5.30
CA ARG A 33 8.56 0.14 6.25
C ARG A 33 7.30 0.96 5.92
N LYS A 34 7.46 2.22 5.50
CA LYS A 34 6.32 3.06 5.07
C LYS A 34 5.67 2.52 3.80
N LEU A 35 6.46 1.96 2.88
CA LEU A 35 5.98 1.36 1.63
C LEU A 35 5.40 -0.05 1.85
N ALA A 36 5.92 -0.80 2.82
CA ALA A 36 5.43 -2.11 3.24
C ALA A 36 4.13 -2.01 4.07
N THR A 37 3.73 -0.80 4.46
CA THR A 37 2.41 -0.59 5.06
C THR A 37 1.37 -0.88 3.97
N PRO A 38 0.54 -1.93 4.09
CA PRO A 38 -0.46 -2.22 3.07
C PRO A 38 -1.30 -0.97 2.89
N ARG A 39 -1.46 -0.53 1.63
CA ARG A 39 -2.40 0.56 1.33
C ARG A 39 -3.74 0.17 1.94
N LEU A 40 -4.19 0.92 2.94
CA LEU A 40 -5.45 0.65 3.63
C LEU A 40 -6.66 0.99 2.75
N ARG A 41 -6.42 1.74 1.68
CA ARG A 41 -7.44 2.28 0.79
C ARG A 41 -6.99 2.17 -0.67
N TYR A 42 -7.93 1.79 -1.52
CA TYR A 42 -7.77 1.58 -2.95
C TYR A 42 -8.84 2.37 -3.69
N ASN A 43 -8.53 2.80 -4.90
CA ASN A 43 -9.51 3.39 -5.80
C ASN A 43 -10.23 2.31 -6.63
N THR A 44 -11.27 2.69 -7.37
CA THR A 44 -12.06 1.75 -8.18
C THR A 44 -11.26 1.04 -9.27
N GLN A 45 -10.20 1.66 -9.82
CA GLN A 45 -9.34 1.01 -10.82
C GLN A 45 -8.41 -0.02 -10.19
N GLU A 46 -7.84 0.29 -9.03
CA GLU A 46 -6.98 -0.64 -8.29
C GLU A 46 -7.77 -1.88 -7.85
N VAL A 47 -8.96 -1.70 -7.27
CA VAL A 47 -9.85 -2.82 -6.93
C VAL A 47 -10.20 -3.62 -8.18
N ALA A 48 -10.53 -2.94 -9.28
CA ALA A 48 -10.87 -3.63 -10.52
C ALA A 48 -9.71 -4.49 -11.06
N ALA A 49 -8.49 -3.97 -10.99
CA ALA A 49 -7.30 -4.71 -11.39
C ALA A 49 -7.04 -5.93 -10.49
N MET A 50 -7.19 -5.79 -9.16
CA MET A 50 -6.97 -6.88 -8.21
C MET A 50 -7.91 -8.08 -8.44
N TYR A 51 -9.16 -7.82 -8.81
CA TYR A 51 -10.17 -8.88 -9.00
C TYR A 51 -10.47 -9.20 -10.48
N GLY A 52 -9.71 -8.63 -11.43
CA GLY A 52 -9.87 -8.91 -12.87
C GLY A 52 -11.21 -8.45 -13.46
N ILE A 53 -11.78 -7.36 -12.95
CA ILE A 53 -13.10 -6.84 -13.34
C ILE A 53 -12.98 -5.43 -13.94
N ARG A 54 -14.11 -4.86 -14.40
CA ARG A 54 -14.14 -3.47 -14.89
C ARG A 54 -14.32 -2.49 -13.73
N ALA A 55 -13.59 -1.37 -13.76
CA ALA A 55 -13.75 -0.29 -12.78
C ALA A 55 -15.17 0.30 -12.73
N ARG A 56 -15.91 0.24 -13.85
CA ARG A 56 -17.34 0.58 -13.89
C ARG A 56 -18.16 -0.34 -12.98
N SER A 57 -17.91 -1.65 -13.01
CA SER A 57 -18.61 -2.62 -12.15
C SER A 57 -18.37 -2.32 -10.67
N VAL A 58 -17.13 -1.99 -10.29
CA VAL A 58 -16.82 -1.57 -8.91
C VAL A 58 -17.61 -0.32 -8.53
N ARG A 59 -17.72 0.66 -9.42
CA ARG A 59 -18.53 1.87 -9.19
C ARG A 59 -20.02 1.55 -9.08
N ASP A 60 -20.53 0.65 -9.90
CA ASP A 60 -21.93 0.22 -9.86
C ASP A 60 -22.22 -0.53 -8.55
N TRP A 61 -21.29 -1.33 -8.02
CA TRP A 61 -21.44 -1.97 -6.71
C TRP A 61 -21.51 -0.95 -5.56
N ILE A 62 -20.82 0.18 -5.69
CA ILE A 62 -20.87 1.26 -4.69
C ILE A 62 -22.19 2.02 -4.79
N ARG A 63 -22.65 2.35 -6.01
CA ARG A 63 -23.82 3.23 -6.22
C ARG A 63 -25.15 2.50 -6.22
N ASN A 64 -25.20 1.36 -6.90
CA ASN A 64 -26.41 0.61 -7.21
C ASN A 64 -26.48 -0.73 -6.47
N GLY A 65 -25.36 -1.16 -5.89
CA GLY A 65 -25.25 -2.45 -5.24
C GLY A 65 -25.29 -3.62 -6.24
N ARG A 66 -25.33 -4.83 -5.69
CA ARG A 66 -25.48 -6.08 -6.44
C ARG A 66 -26.40 -7.02 -5.65
N ILE A 67 -27.27 -7.71 -6.37
CA ILE A 67 -28.26 -8.62 -5.80
C ILE A 67 -27.65 -10.01 -5.65
N ASP A 68 -27.79 -10.61 -4.47
CA ASP A 68 -27.36 -11.98 -4.18
C ASP A 68 -28.37 -13.04 -4.66
N LYS A 69 -28.07 -14.33 -4.44
CA LYS A 69 -28.94 -15.46 -4.82
C LYS A 69 -30.30 -15.46 -4.11
N ASN A 70 -30.43 -14.75 -3.00
CA ASN A 70 -31.65 -14.65 -2.20
C ASN A 70 -32.45 -13.37 -2.52
N GLY A 71 -32.03 -12.57 -3.51
CA GLY A 71 -32.69 -11.32 -3.86
C GLY A 71 -32.31 -10.13 -2.97
N THR A 72 -31.32 -10.28 -2.07
CA THR A 72 -30.88 -9.18 -1.20
C THR A 72 -29.85 -8.32 -1.91
N THR A 73 -30.02 -7.00 -1.86
CA THR A 73 -29.07 -6.05 -2.45
C THR A 73 -27.97 -5.70 -1.46
N HIS A 74 -26.73 -5.94 -1.84
CA HIS A 74 -25.53 -5.57 -1.06
C HIS A 74 -24.79 -4.44 -1.76
N PHE A 75 -24.24 -3.51 -0.98
CA PHE A 75 -23.48 -2.37 -1.49
C PHE A 75 -22.02 -2.48 -1.07
N LEU A 76 -21.11 -2.16 -1.99
CA LEU A 76 -19.69 -2.05 -1.66
C LEU A 76 -19.46 -0.78 -0.86
N LYS A 77 -19.05 -0.93 0.40
CA LYS A 77 -18.71 0.20 1.27
C LYS A 77 -17.49 0.95 0.73
N ALA A 78 -17.64 2.25 0.52
CA ALA A 78 -16.58 3.13 0.07
C ALA A 78 -16.80 4.56 0.59
N SER A 79 -15.73 5.34 0.66
CA SER A 79 -15.78 6.77 0.95
C SER A 79 -15.62 7.56 -0.35
N GLU A 80 -16.57 8.42 -0.70
CA GLU A 80 -16.44 9.31 -1.86
C GLU A 80 -15.54 10.50 -1.50
N LEU A 81 -14.43 10.65 -2.22
CA LEU A 81 -13.47 11.75 -1.98
C LEU A 81 -13.84 12.99 -2.78
N THR A 82 -14.23 12.77 -4.03
CA THR A 82 -14.75 13.76 -4.98
C THR A 82 -15.74 13.04 -5.89
N HIS A 83 -16.56 13.79 -6.63
CA HIS A 83 -17.61 13.20 -7.45
C HIS A 83 -17.09 12.05 -8.35
N GLY A 84 -17.55 10.82 -8.08
CA GLY A 84 -17.19 9.62 -8.82
C GLY A 84 -15.82 9.01 -8.51
N ARG A 85 -15.07 9.55 -7.55
CA ARG A 85 -13.81 9.00 -7.04
C ARG A 85 -13.99 8.44 -5.63
N TYR A 86 -13.75 7.14 -5.50
CA TYR A 86 -13.98 6.40 -4.28
C TYR A 86 -12.69 5.88 -3.66
N SER A 87 -12.70 5.80 -2.34
CA SER A 87 -11.66 5.22 -1.48
C SER A 87 -12.25 4.00 -0.76
N ILE A 88 -11.70 2.83 -1.05
CA ILE A 88 -12.27 1.51 -0.73
C ILE A 88 -11.26 0.74 0.10
N SER A 89 -11.66 0.18 1.25
CA SER A 89 -10.77 -0.74 2.00
C SER A 89 -10.87 -2.16 1.45
N LEU A 90 -9.78 -2.93 1.51
CA LEU A 90 -9.79 -4.34 1.12
C LEU A 90 -10.79 -5.16 1.94
N GLU A 91 -10.89 -4.89 3.23
CA GLU A 91 -11.88 -5.50 4.12
C GLU A 91 -13.31 -5.32 3.56
N SER A 92 -13.66 -4.09 3.13
CA SER A 92 -14.98 -3.82 2.54
C SER A 92 -15.21 -4.62 1.26
N VAL A 93 -14.16 -4.80 0.44
CA VAL A 93 -14.26 -5.62 -0.78
C VAL A 93 -14.46 -7.09 -0.43
N HIS A 94 -13.71 -7.63 0.54
CA HIS A 94 -13.85 -9.02 0.97
C HIS A 94 -15.24 -9.30 1.55
N THR A 95 -15.71 -8.46 2.47
CA THR A 95 -17.07 -8.60 3.02
C THR A 95 -18.11 -8.54 1.90
N PHE A 96 -17.97 -7.60 0.97
CA PHE A 96 -18.90 -7.50 -0.16
C PHE A 96 -18.90 -8.76 -1.04
N LEU A 97 -17.72 -9.30 -1.39
CA LEU A 97 -17.62 -10.47 -2.25
C LEU A 97 -18.13 -11.75 -1.58
N SER A 98 -18.00 -11.87 -0.26
CA SER A 98 -18.49 -13.04 0.48
C SER A 98 -20.01 -13.26 0.39
N PHE A 99 -20.79 -12.25 -0.01
CA PHE A 99 -22.24 -12.41 -0.25
C PHE A 99 -22.56 -13.15 -1.55
N PHE A 100 -21.57 -13.34 -2.44
CA PHE A 100 -21.76 -13.89 -3.79
C PHE A 100 -21.02 -15.22 -4.04
N GLU A 101 -20.40 -15.78 -3.00
CA GLU A 101 -19.89 -17.16 -2.98
C GLU A 101 -21.03 -18.16 -2.71
#